data_AF-J3MED8-F1
#
_entry.id   AF-J3MED8-F1
#
_cell.length_a   1.000
_cell.length_b   1.000
_cell.length_c   1.000
_cell.angle_alpha   90.00
_cell.angle_beta   90.00
_cell.angle_gamma   90.00
#
_symmetry.space_group_name_H-M   'P 1'
#
loop_
_entity.id
_entity.type
_entity.pdbx_description
1 polymer ?
#
loop_
_entity_poly.entity_id
_entity_poly.type
_entity_poly.pdbx_seq_one_letter_code
_entity_poly.pdbx_strand_id
1 'polypeptide(L)'
;MMWHLPSSRKCLQQFVHAPLHYVQEKLSTSESKETAKEDAGDTEQDIIDVSRTTLDEKIDSKNDDSRHIHMPTSGVCVSFRASVDPVHEEAFSILKKLQIIEKDASSSDFCTRREFARWFIKLYSKIERKRMHRIIPNILTSGSVRNAFDDIDADDPDFLYIQSLGESGIVSSKLSNFLGTSTNGSYSENENSNFLPDSYLSRFDLVNWKALVEHPRATEVDLKMLSKNVHILDLSAWPDVSLSILIDLMDGEQSIISKVFGNTRRLQPHKPVTKAQAAAALTTGRMEEVIRDELSRLEALNQSQLSVMSEIMDELINRGDMKQIWEDKMEKEQNREFAVEKHLQHVLQELANEKTDREKELAVLLKERTALEHQNQELVNLRSEIDDMYDRLAMERLEVMAEEKTLEKLSFDVSRKHQAISESKSYLEAEKEALTMLRSWVEEEAARVHERAEVLEKAVRRWRVPAD
;
A
#
# COMPACT_ATOMS: atom_id res chain seq x y z
N MET A 1 -38.98 -42.98 -0.41
CA MET A 1 -38.93 -41.79 -1.28
C MET A 1 -37.93 -40.81 -0.70
N MET A 2 -36.75 -40.76 -1.30
CA MET A 2 -35.79 -39.66 -1.17
C MET A 2 -36.39 -38.39 -1.77
N TRP A 3 -36.16 -37.24 -1.13
CA TRP A 3 -36.01 -35.98 -1.83
C TRP A 3 -34.82 -35.23 -1.21
N HIS A 4 -33.77 -35.13 -2.02
CA HIS A 4 -32.58 -34.33 -1.84
C HIS A 4 -32.88 -32.82 -1.94
N LEU A 5 -32.04 -31.99 -1.32
CA LEU A 5 -31.37 -30.80 -1.89
C LEU A 5 -30.51 -30.12 -0.78
N PRO A 6 -29.50 -29.27 -1.08
CA PRO A 6 -28.29 -29.54 -1.85
C PRO A 6 -27.00 -29.10 -1.10
N SER A 7 -25.86 -29.61 -1.58
CA SER A 7 -24.51 -29.14 -1.25
C SER A 7 -24.31 -27.69 -1.68
N SER A 8 -23.99 -26.79 -0.73
CA SER A 8 -23.51 -25.43 -1.02
C SER A 8 -22.01 -25.34 -0.75
N ARG A 9 -21.21 -25.74 -1.75
CA ARG A 9 -19.83 -25.27 -1.90
C ARG A 9 -19.90 -23.83 -2.45
N LYS A 10 -19.98 -22.83 -1.58
CA LYS A 10 -19.73 -21.38 -1.86
C LYS A 10 -19.97 -20.55 -0.60
N CYS A 11 -19.08 -20.65 0.38
CA CYS A 11 -18.96 -19.63 1.45
C CYS A 11 -17.57 -19.66 2.09
N LEU A 12 -16.52 -19.58 1.28
CA LEU A 12 -15.16 -19.30 1.77
C LEU A 12 -14.50 -18.28 0.83
N GLN A 13 -15.19 -17.17 0.61
CA GLN A 13 -14.60 -16.01 -0.03
C GLN A 13 -15.27 -14.75 0.52
N GLN A 14 -14.92 -14.41 1.76
CA GLN A 14 -14.92 -13.05 2.30
C GLN A 14 -14.31 -13.11 3.72
N PHE A 15 -13.55 -12.08 4.06
CA PHE A 15 -12.81 -11.86 5.31
C PHE A 15 -11.40 -12.44 5.41
N VAL A 16 -10.48 -12.00 4.54
CA VAL A 16 -9.13 -11.63 5.00
C VAL A 16 -8.70 -10.37 4.23
N HIS A 17 -8.82 -9.20 4.86
CA HIS A 17 -8.04 -8.02 4.49
C HIS A 17 -7.86 -7.14 5.73
N ALA A 18 -6.61 -6.66 5.89
CA ALA A 18 -6.10 -5.62 6.82
C ALA A 18 -5.28 -6.16 8.02
N PRO A 19 -4.21 -5.45 8.44
CA PRO A 19 -2.85 -6.01 8.46
C PRO A 19 -2.16 -5.96 9.83
N LEU A 20 -1.35 -6.97 10.14
CA LEU A 20 -0.39 -6.97 11.25
C LEU A 20 1.00 -6.64 10.73
N HIS A 21 1.39 -5.37 10.82
CA HIS A 21 2.78 -4.93 10.73
C HIS A 21 3.11 -4.17 12.01
N TYR A 22 3.56 -4.88 13.04
CA TYR A 22 4.44 -4.32 14.07
C TYR A 22 5.09 -5.46 14.85
N VAL A 23 6.36 -5.29 15.19
CA VAL A 23 7.21 -6.18 16.00
C VAL A 23 7.83 -7.37 15.28
N GLN A 24 8.78 -7.11 14.38
CA GLN A 24 9.99 -7.96 14.32
C GLN A 24 11.16 -7.24 13.64
N GLU A 25 11.71 -6.22 14.29
CA GLU A 25 13.02 -5.70 13.89
C GLU A 25 13.74 -5.18 15.14
N LYS A 26 14.34 -6.11 15.89
CA LYS A 26 15.54 -5.96 16.74
C LYS A 26 15.82 -7.30 17.39
N LEU A 27 16.61 -8.13 16.73
CA LEU A 27 17.52 -9.15 17.30
C LEU A 27 17.94 -10.10 16.17
N SER A 28 19.03 -9.75 15.49
CA SER A 28 19.85 -10.72 14.76
C SER A 28 21.27 -10.17 14.72
N THR A 29 22.01 -10.61 15.74
CA THR A 29 23.45 -10.58 15.91
C THR A 29 24.14 -11.15 14.66
N SER A 30 25.05 -10.39 14.06
CA SER A 30 25.89 -10.85 12.96
C SER A 30 27.12 -11.58 13.51
N GLU A 31 27.12 -12.91 13.45
CA GLU A 31 28.33 -13.74 13.59
C GLU A 31 28.95 -14.00 12.21
N SER A 32 30.19 -13.52 12.08
CA SER A 32 31.37 -14.17 11.49
C SER A 32 31.21 -15.13 10.29
N LYS A 33 31.86 -14.75 9.18
CA LYS A 33 32.75 -15.67 8.45
C LYS A 33 33.86 -14.91 7.69
N GLU A 34 35.09 -15.21 8.07
CA GLU A 34 36.32 -14.95 7.32
C GLU A 34 36.27 -15.60 5.93
N THR A 35 36.88 -14.95 4.93
CA THR A 35 38.01 -15.52 4.18
C THR A 35 38.76 -14.40 3.46
N ALA A 36 40.09 -14.51 3.51
CA ALA A 36 41.08 -13.56 3.05
C ALA A 36 41.18 -13.44 1.52
N LYS A 37 41.64 -12.28 1.04
CA LYS A 37 42.82 -12.15 0.19
C LYS A 37 43.36 -10.71 0.20
N GLU A 38 44.67 -10.65 0.35
CA GLU A 38 45.59 -9.51 0.27
C GLU A 38 45.44 -8.73 -1.05
N ASP A 39 45.62 -7.41 -1.06
CA ASP A 39 46.91 -6.82 -1.46
C ASP A 39 47.00 -5.30 -1.16
N ALA A 40 48.25 -4.90 -0.97
CA ALA A 40 48.91 -3.67 -0.54
C ALA A 40 48.33 -2.29 -0.87
N GLY A 41 48.70 -1.34 0.00
CA GLY A 41 49.15 -0.02 -0.45
C GLY A 41 48.84 1.15 0.49
N ASP A 42 49.72 1.38 1.46
CA ASP A 42 49.86 2.62 2.23
C ASP A 42 49.84 3.87 1.32
N THR A 43 49.33 4.99 1.84
CA THR A 43 50.09 6.24 2.03
C THR A 43 49.16 7.32 2.60
N GLU A 44 49.34 7.64 3.88
CA GLU A 44 49.01 8.95 4.45
C GLU A 44 49.81 10.04 3.73
N GLN A 45 49.22 11.19 3.46
CA GLN A 45 49.73 12.45 4.00
C GLN A 45 48.78 13.61 3.71
N ASP A 46 48.42 14.30 4.79
CA ASP A 46 48.09 15.71 4.83
C ASP A 46 49.05 16.55 3.97
N ILE A 47 48.57 17.65 3.40
CA ILE A 47 49.21 18.96 3.53
C ILE A 47 48.21 20.05 3.13
N ILE A 48 48.03 20.94 4.11
CA ILE A 48 47.45 22.27 4.07
C ILE A 48 48.19 23.13 3.02
N ASP A 49 47.47 23.84 2.15
CA ASP A 49 48.05 25.02 1.51
C ASP A 49 47.10 26.22 1.59
N VAL A 50 47.52 27.16 2.44
CA VAL A 50 47.00 28.51 2.57
C VAL A 50 47.93 29.39 1.75
N SER A 51 47.40 30.08 0.74
CA SER A 51 48.01 31.32 0.24
C SER A 51 46.96 32.28 -0.28
N ARG A 52 46.78 33.36 0.50
CA ARG A 52 46.29 34.67 0.06
C ARG A 52 47.34 35.31 -0.87
N THR A 53 46.89 36.04 -1.89
CA THR A 53 47.44 37.35 -2.33
C THR A 53 46.49 37.93 -3.38
N THR A 54 45.72 38.96 -3.02
CA THR A 54 45.92 40.40 -3.30
C THR A 54 45.63 40.83 -4.74
N LEU A 55 44.52 41.59 -4.87
CA LEU A 55 44.32 42.83 -5.62
C LEU A 55 45.11 43.05 -6.92
N ASP A 56 44.37 43.32 -8.00
CA ASP A 56 44.62 44.56 -8.74
C ASP A 56 43.36 45.13 -9.42
N GLU A 57 43.34 46.45 -9.46
CA GLU A 57 42.25 47.35 -9.83
C GLU A 57 41.92 47.36 -11.33
N LYS A 58 40.65 47.63 -11.68
CA LYS A 58 40.35 48.69 -12.65
C LYS A 58 38.92 49.22 -12.52
N ILE A 59 38.84 50.49 -12.16
CA ILE A 59 37.66 51.34 -12.24
C ILE A 59 37.37 51.64 -13.72
N ASP A 60 36.10 51.55 -14.12
CA ASP A 60 35.58 52.48 -15.12
C ASP A 60 34.12 52.82 -14.83
N SER A 61 33.87 54.13 -14.76
CA SER A 61 32.60 54.76 -14.45
C SER A 61 31.70 54.85 -15.69
N LYS A 62 30.40 54.55 -15.54
CA LYS A 62 29.31 55.19 -16.30
C LYS A 62 27.95 54.87 -15.67
N ASN A 63 27.26 55.92 -15.20
CA ASN A 63 25.82 55.92 -15.00
C ASN A 63 25.14 55.78 -16.37
N ASP A 64 24.14 54.91 -16.48
CA ASP A 64 22.86 55.28 -17.11
C ASP A 64 21.74 54.33 -16.68
N ASP A 65 20.57 54.92 -16.53
CA ASP A 65 19.33 54.36 -16.00
C ASP A 65 18.63 53.39 -16.96
N SER A 66 17.70 52.64 -16.35
CA SER A 66 16.67 51.81 -16.97
C SER A 66 17.10 50.43 -17.46
N ARG A 67 16.64 49.41 -16.72
CA ARG A 67 16.09 48.16 -17.28
C ARG A 67 15.31 47.43 -16.21
N HIS A 68 13.99 47.39 -16.41
CA HIS A 68 13.10 46.37 -15.88
C HIS A 68 13.76 45.00 -15.95
N ILE A 69 13.81 44.28 -14.82
CA ILE A 69 14.07 42.84 -14.81
C ILE A 69 12.85 42.16 -14.22
N HIS A 70 12.11 41.50 -15.12
CA HIS A 70 11.13 40.49 -14.82
C HIS A 70 11.72 39.41 -13.90
N MET A 71 11.00 39.08 -12.83
CA MET A 71 11.27 37.91 -12.00
C MET A 71 11.12 36.63 -12.84
N PRO A 72 12.09 35.69 -12.84
CA PRO A 72 11.83 34.34 -13.27
C PRO A 72 11.18 33.57 -12.12
N THR A 73 9.99 33.06 -12.41
CA THR A 73 9.25 32.10 -11.62
C THR A 73 10.03 30.78 -11.54
N SER A 74 10.15 30.24 -10.33
CA SER A 74 10.67 28.91 -9.97
C SER A 74 12.19 28.74 -9.84
N GLY A 75 12.65 28.38 -8.64
CA GLY A 75 13.91 27.65 -8.45
C GLY A 75 14.77 28.07 -7.25
N VAL A 76 14.78 27.21 -6.23
CA VAL A 76 15.79 27.08 -5.15
C VAL A 76 15.79 28.17 -4.07
N CYS A 77 15.08 27.89 -2.97
CA CYS A 77 15.37 28.49 -1.68
C CYS A 77 16.78 28.06 -1.26
N VAL A 78 17.77 28.93 -1.47
CA VAL A 78 19.10 28.73 -0.90
C VAL A 78 18.95 28.87 0.61
N SER A 79 18.82 27.74 1.28
CA SER A 79 18.76 27.66 2.74
C SER A 79 20.16 27.96 3.29
N PHE A 80 20.47 29.25 3.42
CA PHE A 80 21.62 29.70 4.19
C PHE A 80 21.35 29.36 5.66
N ARG A 81 21.86 28.23 6.11
CA ARG A 81 21.86 27.87 7.53
C ARG A 81 22.83 28.79 8.25
N ALA A 82 22.36 29.97 8.65
CA ALA A 82 23.12 30.87 9.50
C ALA A 82 23.41 30.16 10.83
N SER A 83 24.67 30.14 11.27
CA SER A 83 25.02 29.71 12.62
C SER A 83 24.26 30.58 13.62
N VAL A 84 23.33 29.98 14.37
CA VAL A 84 22.51 30.69 15.36
C VAL A 84 23.34 30.89 16.63
N ASP A 85 23.33 32.11 17.14
CA ASP A 85 23.97 32.45 18.41
C ASP A 85 23.32 31.64 19.56
N PRO A 86 24.10 31.01 20.46
CA PRO A 86 23.55 30.26 21.59
C PRO A 86 22.59 31.07 22.46
N VAL A 87 22.80 32.38 22.62
CA VAL A 87 21.91 33.25 23.41
C VAL A 87 20.55 33.41 22.72
N HIS A 88 20.53 33.49 21.40
CA HIS A 88 19.29 33.56 20.62
C HIS A 88 18.52 32.23 20.65
N GLU A 89 19.23 31.11 20.63
CA GLU A 89 18.62 29.78 20.73
C GLU A 89 18.01 29.53 22.13
N GLU A 90 18.67 30.01 23.19
CA GLU A 90 18.14 29.99 24.54
C GLU A 90 16.84 30.80 24.65
N ALA A 91 16.85 32.05 24.15
CA ALA A 91 15.66 32.90 24.12
C ALA A 91 14.50 32.25 23.35
N PHE A 92 14.79 31.65 22.20
CA PHE A 92 13.82 30.90 21.41
C PHE A 92 13.24 29.70 22.18
N SER A 93 14.10 28.95 22.88
CA SER A 93 13.70 27.83 23.72
C SER A 93 12.83 28.26 24.91
N ILE A 94 13.14 29.39 25.54
CA ILE A 94 12.34 29.99 26.62
C ILE A 94 10.93 30.32 26.11
N LEU A 95 10.82 31.01 24.99
CA LEU A 95 9.51 31.37 24.43
C LEU A 95 8.69 30.13 23.99
N LYS A 96 9.36 29.04 23.57
CA LYS A 96 8.71 27.74 23.35
C LYS A 96 8.19 27.11 24.65
N LYS A 97 8.98 27.12 25.73
CA LYS A 97 8.55 26.65 27.06
C LYS A 97 7.32 27.42 27.56
N LEU A 98 7.28 28.73 27.32
CA LEU A 98 6.15 29.60 27.67
C LEU A 98 4.95 29.48 26.70
N GLN A 99 5.06 28.62 25.68
CA GLN A 99 4.06 28.39 24.64
C GLN A 99 3.67 29.67 23.88
N ILE A 100 4.61 30.61 23.73
CA ILE A 100 4.44 31.81 22.90
C ILE A 100 4.66 31.43 21.44
N ILE A 101 5.78 30.77 21.16
CA ILE A 101 6.17 30.26 19.83
C ILE A 101 5.62 28.84 19.63
N GLU A 102 5.33 28.49 18.37
CA GLU A 102 4.90 27.15 17.96
C GLU A 102 6.00 26.11 18.21
N LYS A 103 5.60 24.86 18.52
CA LYS A 103 6.57 23.81 18.91
C LYS A 103 7.47 23.39 17.75
N ASP A 104 6.93 23.41 16.54
CA ASP A 104 7.53 23.01 15.27
C ASP A 104 8.33 24.12 14.58
N ALA A 105 8.28 25.37 15.07
CA ALA A 105 9.04 26.46 14.48
C ALA A 105 10.57 26.21 14.54
N SER A 106 11.25 26.43 13.42
CA SER A 106 12.72 26.40 13.32
C SER A 106 13.34 27.75 13.72
N SER A 107 14.45 27.72 14.45
CA SER A 107 15.13 28.92 14.93
C SER A 107 15.96 29.64 13.85
N SER A 108 16.44 28.90 12.84
CA SER A 108 17.30 29.41 11.76
C SER A 108 16.52 30.11 10.64
N ASP A 109 15.21 29.91 10.56
CA ASP A 109 14.39 30.46 9.47
C ASP A 109 14.19 31.97 9.65
N PHE A 110 13.89 32.67 8.55
CA PHE A 110 13.53 34.08 8.61
C PHE A 110 12.14 34.27 9.21
N CYS A 111 12.00 35.30 10.04
CA CYS A 111 10.73 35.64 10.69
C CYS A 111 9.91 36.55 9.77
N THR A 112 8.65 36.20 9.54
CA THR A 112 7.69 37.07 8.84
C THR A 112 7.10 38.12 9.80
N ARG A 113 6.60 39.23 9.25
CA ARG A 113 5.94 40.28 10.05
C ARG A 113 4.74 39.73 10.82
N ARG A 114 3.97 38.84 10.20
CA ARG A 114 2.85 38.11 10.81
C ARG A 114 3.25 37.27 12.02
N GLU A 115 4.26 36.40 11.85
CA GLU A 115 4.74 35.54 12.93
C GLU A 115 5.23 36.38 14.11
N PHE A 116 6.00 37.44 13.82
CA PHE A 116 6.47 38.34 14.85
C PHE A 116 5.33 39.04 15.57
N ALA A 117 4.33 39.55 14.84
CA ALA A 117 3.16 40.19 15.42
C ALA A 117 2.41 39.26 16.38
N ARG A 118 2.18 38.00 15.97
CA ARG A 118 1.57 36.98 16.81
C ARG A 118 2.38 36.75 18.08
N TRP A 119 3.69 36.51 17.97
CA TRP A 119 4.54 36.25 19.13
C TRP A 119 4.63 37.46 20.07
N PHE A 120 4.76 38.65 19.51
CA PHE A 120 4.85 39.91 20.23
C PHE A 120 3.59 40.14 21.07
N ILE A 121 2.41 40.16 20.45
CA ILE A 121 1.15 40.40 21.17
C ILE A 121 0.86 39.27 22.16
N LYS A 122 1.12 38.01 21.79
CA LYS A 122 0.90 36.86 22.68
C LYS A 122 1.79 36.93 23.93
N LEU A 123 3.03 37.39 23.80
CA LEU A 123 3.94 37.60 24.93
C LEU A 123 3.42 38.71 25.85
N TYR A 124 3.17 39.90 25.31
CA TYR A 124 2.71 41.06 26.08
C TYR A 124 1.29 40.91 26.64
N SER A 125 0.44 40.05 26.08
CA SER A 125 -0.90 39.79 26.62
C SER A 125 -0.91 38.76 27.75
N LYS A 126 -0.05 37.74 27.66
CA LYS A 126 0.00 36.58 28.56
C LYS A 126 0.89 36.82 29.79
N ILE A 127 2.02 37.51 29.61
CA ILE A 127 3.08 37.57 30.63
C ILE A 127 3.17 38.96 31.29
N GLU A 128 2.87 40.04 30.57
CA GLU A 128 2.96 41.40 31.14
C GLU A 128 1.91 41.63 32.25
N ARG A 129 2.40 41.95 33.46
CA ARG A 129 1.57 42.21 34.64
C ARG A 129 1.14 43.68 34.73
N LYS A 130 1.92 44.61 34.16
CA LYS A 130 1.62 46.05 34.22
C LYS A 130 0.55 46.42 33.19
N ARG A 131 -0.61 46.87 33.66
CA ARG A 131 -1.74 47.31 32.80
C ARG A 131 -1.37 48.39 31.77
N MET A 132 -0.36 49.22 32.05
CA MET A 132 0.08 50.31 31.16
C MET A 132 0.91 49.84 29.95
N HIS A 133 1.44 48.61 29.97
CA HIS A 133 2.25 48.03 28.88
C HIS A 133 1.61 46.77 28.29
N ARG A 134 0.45 46.37 28.82
CA ARG A 134 -0.28 45.19 28.40
C ARG A 134 -1.08 45.52 27.14
N ILE A 135 -0.72 44.88 26.04
CA ILE A 135 -1.50 44.94 24.80
C ILE A 135 -2.48 43.78 24.82
N ILE A 136 -3.78 44.10 24.85
CA ILE A 136 -4.82 43.08 24.91
C ILE A 136 -5.40 42.92 23.51
N PRO A 137 -5.28 41.74 22.88
CA PRO A 137 -6.01 41.47 21.66
C PRO A 137 -7.48 41.39 21.99
N ASN A 138 -8.23 42.42 21.58
CA ASN A 138 -9.64 42.52 21.86
C ASN A 138 -10.41 42.79 20.58
N ILE A 139 -11.44 41.99 20.32
CA ILE A 139 -12.44 42.32 19.31
C ILE A 139 -13.41 43.26 20.01
N LEU A 140 -13.34 44.57 19.73
CA LEU A 140 -14.38 45.48 20.21
C LEU A 140 -15.75 44.97 19.72
N THR A 141 -16.57 44.47 20.63
CA THR A 141 -17.82 43.74 20.36
C THR A 141 -18.99 44.67 19.98
N SER A 142 -18.73 45.97 19.76
CA SER A 142 -19.76 46.98 19.53
C SER A 142 -19.31 48.00 18.49
N GLY A 143 -19.66 47.76 17.22
CA GLY A 143 -19.49 48.68 16.10
C GLY A 143 -18.58 48.12 15.00
N SER A 144 -18.86 48.48 13.75
CA SER A 144 -18.06 48.09 12.57
C SER A 144 -16.57 48.31 12.85
N VAL A 145 -15.82 47.22 13.07
CA VAL A 145 -14.37 47.28 13.32
C VAL A 145 -13.73 47.84 12.05
N ARG A 146 -13.14 49.03 12.14
CA ARG A 146 -12.37 49.59 11.04
C ARG A 146 -11.03 48.85 11.01
N ASN A 147 -10.78 48.09 9.96
CA ASN A 147 -9.50 47.39 9.78
C ASN A 147 -8.36 48.42 9.82
N ALA A 148 -7.31 48.10 10.57
CA ALA A 148 -6.12 48.93 10.67
C ALA A 148 -5.36 49.01 9.34
N PHE A 149 -5.42 47.93 8.56
CA PHE A 149 -4.70 47.73 7.30
C PHE A 149 -5.63 47.27 6.17
N ASP A 150 -5.27 47.59 4.93
CA ASP A 150 -6.06 47.29 3.73
C ASP A 150 -5.87 45.87 3.19
N ASP A 151 -4.74 45.26 3.51
CA ASP A 151 -4.31 43.95 3.01
C ASP A 151 -4.60 42.81 4.01
N ILE A 152 -5.37 43.09 5.08
CA ILE A 152 -5.73 42.11 6.10
C ILE A 152 -7.26 42.08 6.26
N ASP A 153 -7.83 40.90 6.02
CA ASP A 153 -9.25 40.62 6.22
C ASP A 153 -9.57 40.17 7.64
N ALA A 154 -10.83 40.33 8.07
CA ALA A 154 -11.29 39.92 9.40
C ALA A 154 -11.24 38.38 9.61
N ASP A 155 -11.25 37.61 8.53
CA ASP A 155 -11.17 36.13 8.55
C ASP A 155 -9.73 35.61 8.65
N ASP A 156 -8.72 36.49 8.64
CA ASP A 156 -7.32 36.11 8.76
C ASP A 156 -7.03 35.48 10.15
N PRO A 157 -6.31 34.34 10.23
CA PRO A 157 -6.06 33.65 11.50
C PRO A 157 -5.26 34.48 12.51
N ASP A 158 -4.45 35.43 12.05
CA ASP A 158 -3.69 36.34 12.90
C ASP A 158 -4.28 37.76 12.94
N PHE A 159 -5.50 37.95 12.41
CA PHE A 159 -6.19 39.23 12.37
C PHE A 159 -6.12 39.97 13.70
N LEU A 160 -6.44 39.26 14.80
CA LEU A 160 -6.45 39.85 16.14
C LEU A 160 -5.10 40.40 16.57
N TYR A 161 -4.01 39.69 16.26
CA TYR A 161 -2.67 40.11 16.65
C TYR A 161 -2.21 41.30 15.81
N ILE A 162 -2.46 41.26 14.50
CA ILE A 162 -2.08 42.33 13.58
C ILE A 162 -2.91 43.60 13.84
N GLN A 163 -4.22 43.46 14.01
CA GLN A 163 -5.12 44.56 14.37
C GLN A 163 -4.69 45.23 15.67
N SER A 164 -4.34 44.44 16.69
CA SER A 164 -3.89 44.96 18.00
C SER A 164 -2.62 45.82 17.88
N LEU A 165 -1.69 45.46 17.00
CA LEU A 165 -0.49 46.27 16.75
C LEU A 165 -0.83 47.62 16.12
N GLY A 166 -1.75 47.63 15.15
CA GLY A 166 -2.21 48.85 14.50
C GLY A 166 -2.99 49.78 15.43
N GLU A 167 -3.85 49.21 16.27
CA GLU A 167 -4.62 49.95 17.29
C GLU A 167 -3.74 50.51 18.41
N SER A 168 -2.65 49.80 18.75
CA SER A 168 -1.68 50.25 19.76
C SER A 168 -0.76 51.35 19.24
N GLY A 169 -0.84 51.72 17.96
CA GLY A 169 0.03 52.73 17.35
C GLY A 169 1.48 52.29 17.19
N ILE A 170 1.79 51.00 17.34
CA ILE A 170 3.14 50.44 17.17
C ILE A 170 3.51 50.38 15.69
N VAL A 171 2.51 50.06 14.86
CA VAL A 171 2.62 50.03 13.41
C VAL A 171 1.69 51.09 12.84
N SER A 172 2.23 51.97 12.00
CA SER A 172 1.46 53.02 11.31
C SER A 172 0.31 52.39 10.52
N SER A 173 -0.90 52.82 10.82
CA SER A 173 -2.14 52.26 10.30
C SER A 173 -3.16 53.37 10.04
N LYS A 174 -4.29 53.03 9.40
CA LYS A 174 -5.40 53.99 9.20
C LYS A 174 -5.96 54.56 10.51
N LEU A 175 -5.70 53.89 11.62
CA LEU A 175 -6.17 54.24 12.95
C LEU A 175 -5.19 55.19 13.67
N SER A 176 -3.97 55.35 13.17
CA SER A 176 -2.93 56.19 13.78
C SER A 176 -3.34 57.66 13.92
N ASN A 177 -4.16 58.19 13.00
CA ASN A 177 -4.70 59.56 13.07
C ASN A 177 -5.83 59.74 14.10
N PHE A 178 -6.40 58.66 14.63
CA PHE A 178 -7.55 58.73 15.53
C PHE A 178 -7.15 58.98 17.00
N LEU A 179 -5.87 58.75 17.35
CA LEU A 179 -5.37 58.82 18.73
C LEU A 179 -4.65 60.16 19.08
N GLY A 180 -4.92 61.23 18.35
CA GLY A 180 -4.73 62.60 18.85
C GLY A 180 -3.32 63.18 18.90
N THR A 181 -2.33 62.65 18.16
CA THR A 181 -1.08 63.38 17.89
C THR A 181 -1.22 64.15 16.58
N SER A 182 -1.79 65.36 16.67
CA SER A 182 -1.77 66.34 15.58
C SER A 182 -0.33 66.79 15.35
N THR A 183 0.31 66.25 14.31
CA THR A 183 1.40 66.95 13.63
C THR A 183 0.90 67.30 12.23
N ASN A 184 0.86 68.60 11.95
CA ASN A 184 0.44 69.17 10.68
C ASN A 184 1.23 68.54 9.50
N GLY A 185 0.60 67.58 8.84
CA GLY A 185 1.01 67.03 7.57
C GLY A 185 -0.24 66.57 6.84
N SER A 186 -0.63 67.31 5.80
CA SER A 186 -1.74 66.98 4.92
C SER A 186 -1.43 65.69 4.13
N TYR A 187 -1.62 64.52 4.74
CA TYR A 187 -1.62 63.25 4.03
C TYR A 187 -3.02 63.01 3.46
N SER A 188 -3.10 62.86 2.14
CA SER A 188 -4.36 62.60 1.45
C SER A 188 -4.99 61.31 1.99
N GLU A 189 -6.32 61.27 2.09
CA GLU A 189 -7.12 60.09 2.51
C GLU A 189 -6.97 58.84 1.62
N ASN A 190 -5.95 58.80 0.74
CA ASN A 190 -5.71 57.82 -0.32
C ASN A 190 -4.33 57.13 -0.22
N GLU A 191 -3.65 57.13 0.93
CA GLU A 191 -2.49 56.24 1.14
C GLU A 191 -2.95 54.88 1.65
N ASN A 192 -2.79 53.85 0.80
CA ASN A 192 -3.06 52.46 1.18
C ASN A 192 -2.15 52.07 2.35
N SER A 193 -2.75 51.76 3.49
CA SER A 193 -2.01 51.37 4.70
C SER A 193 -1.91 49.84 4.71
N ASN A 194 -0.82 49.30 4.16
CA ASN A 194 -0.62 47.85 4.06
C ASN A 194 0.33 47.35 5.16
N PHE A 195 0.00 46.22 5.78
CA PHE A 195 0.83 45.56 6.79
C PHE A 195 1.92 44.67 6.19
N LEU A 196 1.66 44.07 5.02
CA LEU A 196 2.51 43.11 4.31
C LEU A 196 2.85 41.87 5.15
N PRO A 197 1.85 41.04 5.53
CA PRO A 197 2.00 39.98 6.53
C PRO A 197 3.07 38.94 6.19
N ASP A 198 3.18 38.58 4.90
CA ASP A 198 4.08 37.52 4.43
C ASP A 198 5.49 38.02 4.10
N SER A 199 5.72 39.34 4.23
CA SER A 199 7.05 39.90 4.05
C SER A 199 7.94 39.63 5.26
N TYR A 200 9.24 39.46 5.02
CA TYR A 200 10.21 39.25 6.09
C TYR A 200 10.33 40.47 6.98
N LEU A 201 10.38 40.24 8.29
CA LEU A 201 10.58 41.28 9.29
C LEU A 201 11.97 41.90 9.13
N SER A 202 12.01 43.22 8.95
CA SER A 202 13.26 43.96 8.87
C SER A 202 13.84 44.23 10.26
N ARG A 203 15.17 44.43 10.35
CA ARG A 203 15.82 44.85 11.60
C ARG A 203 15.27 46.17 12.14
N PHE A 204 14.94 47.09 11.23
CA PHE A 204 14.29 48.35 11.58
C PHE A 204 12.94 48.11 12.27
N ASP A 205 12.05 47.35 11.63
CA ASP A 205 10.72 47.07 12.17
C ASP A 205 10.80 46.38 13.53
N LEU A 206 11.66 45.36 13.66
CA LEU A 206 11.89 44.64 14.91
C LEU A 206 12.22 45.61 16.06
N VAL A 207 13.25 46.44 15.85
CA VAL A 207 13.74 47.36 16.87
C VAL A 207 12.73 48.45 17.14
N ASN A 208 12.16 49.07 16.09
CA ASN A 208 11.20 50.15 16.23
C ASN A 208 9.96 49.70 17.02
N TRP A 209 9.37 48.55 16.66
CA TRP A 209 8.17 48.05 17.32
C TRP A 209 8.43 47.71 18.78
N LYS A 210 9.58 47.09 19.07
CA LYS A 210 9.97 46.77 20.43
C LYS A 210 10.28 48.03 21.24
N ALA A 211 11.03 48.98 20.69
CA ALA A 211 11.41 50.22 21.35
C ALA A 211 10.20 51.11 21.68
N LEU A 212 9.18 51.17 20.82
CA LEU A 212 7.93 51.91 21.08
C LEU A 212 7.20 51.39 22.32
N VAL A 213 7.22 50.08 22.56
CA VAL A 213 6.61 49.47 23.76
C VAL A 213 7.52 49.60 24.98
N GLU A 214 8.85 49.48 24.80
CA GLU A 214 9.82 49.69 25.87
C GLU A 214 9.92 51.16 26.32
N HIS A 215 9.65 52.14 25.47
CA HIS A 215 9.72 53.56 25.86
C HIS A 215 8.47 54.34 25.39
N PRO A 216 7.28 54.10 25.97
CA PRO A 216 6.03 54.74 25.52
C PRO A 216 5.94 56.24 25.81
N ARG A 217 6.75 56.73 26.76
CA ARG A 217 6.86 58.15 27.12
C ARG A 217 8.30 58.59 26.93
N ALA A 218 8.66 58.84 25.68
CA ALA A 218 9.85 59.60 25.40
C ALA A 218 9.61 61.04 25.91
N THR A 219 10.09 61.33 27.12
CA THR A 219 10.08 62.68 27.65
C THR A 219 10.83 63.60 26.68
N GLU A 220 10.48 64.89 26.70
CA GLU A 220 11.04 65.98 25.92
C GLU A 220 12.57 66.11 26.13
N VAL A 221 13.33 65.19 25.56
CA VAL A 221 14.80 65.15 25.61
C VAL A 221 15.31 65.86 24.36
N ASP A 222 16.31 66.72 24.54
CA ASP A 222 16.89 67.50 23.45
C ASP A 222 17.46 66.57 22.36
N LEU A 223 16.74 66.47 21.24
CA LEU A 223 17.08 65.61 20.09
C LEU A 223 18.52 65.82 19.60
N LYS A 224 19.07 67.02 19.81
CA LYS A 224 20.44 67.38 19.41
C LYS A 224 21.52 66.79 20.31
N MET A 225 21.20 66.45 21.56
CA MET A 225 22.10 65.72 22.47
C MET A 225 22.07 64.23 22.14
N LEU A 226 20.89 63.69 21.81
CA LEU A 226 20.69 62.27 21.47
C LEU A 226 21.47 61.86 20.23
N SER A 227 21.41 62.66 19.15
CA SER A 227 22.05 62.32 17.88
C SER A 227 23.59 62.32 17.93
N LYS A 228 24.20 62.99 18.92
CA LYS A 228 25.68 63.11 19.03
C LYS A 228 26.34 61.90 19.67
N ASN A 229 25.60 61.12 20.46
CA ASN A 229 26.13 59.99 21.23
C ASN A 229 25.90 58.63 20.55
N VAL A 230 25.27 58.62 19.38
CA VAL A 230 24.96 57.38 18.64
C VAL A 230 26.05 57.09 17.60
N HIS A 231 26.60 55.89 17.64
CA HIS A 231 27.75 55.47 16.81
C HIS A 231 27.39 54.56 15.61
N ILE A 232 26.11 54.52 15.20
CA ILE A 232 25.64 53.71 14.08
C ILE A 232 25.73 54.50 12.77
N LEU A 233 26.53 54.02 11.84
CA LEU A 233 26.88 54.72 10.59
C LEU A 233 25.70 54.82 9.61
N ASP A 234 24.81 53.83 9.59
CA ASP A 234 23.69 53.76 8.66
C ASP A 234 22.36 54.27 9.24
N LEU A 235 22.40 54.98 10.37
CA LEU A 235 21.22 55.59 10.99
C LEU A 235 20.59 56.70 10.11
N SER A 236 21.41 57.39 9.32
CA SER A 236 20.94 58.40 8.36
C SER A 236 20.16 57.82 7.18
N ALA A 237 20.26 56.50 6.95
CA ALA A 237 19.51 55.78 5.94
C ALA A 237 18.14 55.28 6.45
N TRP A 238 17.76 55.59 7.69
CA TRP A 238 16.49 55.17 8.27
C TRP A 238 15.39 56.16 7.89
N PRO A 239 14.24 55.71 7.37
CA PRO A 239 13.09 56.57 7.21
C PRO A 239 12.63 57.00 8.61
N ASP A 240 12.66 58.31 8.88
CA ASP A 240 12.27 58.97 10.14
C ASP A 240 12.60 58.16 11.42
N VAL A 241 13.85 58.28 11.89
CA VAL A 241 14.31 57.64 13.14
C VAL A 241 13.39 58.03 14.30
N SER A 242 12.62 57.07 14.81
CA SER A 242 11.75 57.28 15.98
C SER A 242 12.58 57.63 17.22
N LEU A 243 12.05 58.55 18.04
CA LEU A 243 12.67 58.95 19.31
C LEU A 243 12.90 57.75 20.24
N SER A 244 12.03 56.73 20.19
CA SER A 244 12.16 55.51 20.98
C SER A 244 13.41 54.69 20.62
N ILE A 245 13.84 54.70 19.35
CA ILE A 245 15.05 54.01 18.90
C ILE A 245 16.31 54.74 19.42
N LEU A 246 16.30 56.08 19.41
CA LEU A 246 17.40 56.87 19.96
C LEU A 246 17.58 56.64 21.45
N ILE A 247 16.47 56.51 22.19
CA ILE A 247 16.50 56.18 23.62
C ILE A 247 17.07 54.78 23.84
N ASP A 248 16.61 53.77 23.09
CA ASP A 248 17.16 52.41 23.17
C ASP A 248 18.67 52.41 22.93
N LEU A 249 19.16 53.16 21.93
CA LEU A 249 20.59 53.25 21.63
C LEU A 249 21.43 53.89 22.74
N MET A 250 20.84 54.77 23.55
CA MET A 250 21.52 55.35 24.71
C MET A 250 21.68 54.37 25.88
N ASP A 251 20.85 53.33 25.95
CA ASP A 251 20.96 52.28 26.97
C ASP A 251 22.19 51.38 26.73
N GLY A 252 22.95 51.60 25.66
CA GLY A 252 24.28 51.05 25.45
C GLY A 252 24.25 49.53 25.32
N GLU A 253 24.91 48.83 26.25
CA GLU A 253 24.92 47.35 26.29
C GLU A 253 23.55 46.75 26.64
N GLN A 254 22.66 47.52 27.28
CA GLN A 254 21.31 47.07 27.63
C GLN A 254 20.29 47.31 26.51
N SER A 255 20.68 48.02 25.45
CA SER A 255 19.83 48.28 24.29
C SER A 255 19.40 46.98 23.60
N ILE A 256 18.21 47.00 22.99
CA ILE A 256 17.69 45.90 22.17
C ILE A 256 18.67 45.61 21.03
N ILE A 257 19.23 46.65 20.41
CA ILE A 257 20.20 46.50 19.31
C ILE A 257 21.45 45.76 19.79
N SER A 258 22.06 46.18 20.90
CA SER A 258 23.28 45.55 21.42
C SER A 258 23.02 44.12 21.88
N LYS A 259 21.89 43.84 22.53
CA LYS A 259 21.57 42.48 23.01
C LYS A 259 21.24 41.49 21.88
N VAL A 260 20.68 41.95 20.76
CA VAL A 260 20.23 41.06 19.66
C VAL A 260 21.22 41.01 18.50
N PHE A 261 21.94 42.10 18.22
CA PHE A 261 22.85 42.20 17.09
C PHE A 261 24.31 42.41 17.50
N GLY A 262 24.58 42.50 18.80
CA GLY A 262 25.89 42.84 19.34
C GLY A 262 26.24 44.32 19.12
N ASN A 263 27.44 44.70 19.56
CA ASN A 263 27.96 46.06 19.36
C ASN A 263 28.35 46.28 17.89
N THR A 264 27.35 46.54 17.05
CA THR A 264 27.54 46.80 15.61
C THR A 264 27.63 48.29 15.30
N ARG A 265 28.59 48.68 14.45
CA ARG A 265 28.67 50.02 13.87
C ARG A 265 27.74 50.21 12.66
N ARG A 266 27.18 49.13 12.11
CA ARG A 266 26.30 49.14 10.93
C ARG A 266 25.18 48.10 11.09
N LEU A 267 23.94 48.56 11.21
CA LEU A 267 22.82 47.69 11.57
C LEU A 267 22.14 47.03 10.36
N GLN A 268 22.22 47.64 9.18
CA GLN A 268 21.55 47.23 7.95
C GLN A 268 20.02 47.13 8.14
N PRO A 269 19.30 48.28 8.24
CA PRO A 269 17.89 48.32 8.66
C PRO A 269 16.96 47.40 7.86
N HIS A 270 17.17 47.29 6.56
CA HIS A 270 16.33 46.50 5.65
C HIS A 270 16.67 45.00 5.63
N LYS A 271 17.68 44.55 6.36
CA LYS A 271 18.05 43.12 6.38
C LYS A 271 16.99 42.31 7.12
N PRO A 272 16.60 41.12 6.63
CA PRO A 272 15.65 40.27 7.33
C PRO A 272 16.24 39.70 8.63
N VAL A 273 15.35 39.42 9.58
CA VAL A 273 15.65 38.91 10.93
C VAL A 273 15.33 37.42 11.01
N THR A 274 16.18 36.63 11.68
CA THR A 274 15.88 35.21 11.94
C THR A 274 14.91 35.05 13.12
N LYS A 275 14.18 33.93 13.17
CA LYS A 275 13.25 33.63 14.28
C LYS A 275 13.95 33.62 15.64
N ALA A 276 15.19 33.13 15.70
CA ALA A 276 16.02 33.21 16.92
C ALA A 276 16.33 34.66 17.33
N GLN A 277 16.69 35.54 16.39
CA GLN A 277 16.94 36.96 16.67
C GLN A 277 15.68 37.69 17.11
N ALA A 278 14.54 37.38 16.48
CA ALA A 278 13.24 37.90 16.87
C ALA A 278 12.85 37.46 18.29
N ALA A 279 13.09 36.20 18.64
CA ALA A 279 12.89 35.69 19.99
C ALA A 279 13.81 36.37 21.01
N ALA A 280 15.09 36.54 20.69
CA ALA A 280 16.02 37.29 21.52
C ALA A 280 15.49 38.70 21.81
N ALA A 281 15.09 39.44 20.77
CA ALA A 281 14.53 40.78 20.94
C ALA A 281 13.32 40.78 21.90
N LEU A 282 12.39 39.85 21.75
CA LEU A 282 11.21 39.72 22.62
C LEU A 282 11.56 39.44 24.09
N THR A 283 12.59 38.64 24.35
CA THR A 283 13.02 38.29 25.72
C THR A 283 13.85 39.36 26.42
N THR A 284 14.37 40.33 25.67
CA THR A 284 15.21 41.42 26.19
C THR A 284 14.41 42.63 26.68
N GLY A 285 15.08 43.51 27.43
CA GLY A 285 14.49 44.73 28.00
C GLY A 285 13.70 44.42 29.26
N ARG A 286 12.57 45.11 29.50
CA ARG A 286 11.75 44.87 30.70
C ARG A 286 11.19 43.45 30.78
N MET A 287 10.92 42.84 29.63
CA MET A 287 10.33 41.52 29.57
C MET A 287 11.27 40.44 30.15
N GLU A 288 12.57 40.71 30.25
CA GLU A 288 13.58 39.78 30.79
C GLU A 288 13.27 39.38 32.25
N GLU A 289 12.96 40.36 33.11
CA GLU A 289 12.61 40.13 34.52
C GLU A 289 11.25 39.42 34.63
N VAL A 290 10.27 39.84 33.83
CA VAL A 290 8.92 39.26 33.88
C VAL A 290 8.91 37.81 33.41
N ILE A 291 9.67 37.50 32.35
CA ILE A 291 9.87 36.12 31.87
C ILE A 291 10.57 35.28 32.92
N ARG A 292 11.62 35.81 33.57
CA ARG A 292 12.37 35.10 34.61
C ARG A 292 11.47 34.70 35.78
N ASP A 293 10.67 35.66 36.28
CA ASP A 293 9.71 35.40 37.35
C ASP A 293 8.68 34.32 36.96
N GLU A 294 8.16 34.39 35.73
CA GLU A 294 7.18 33.42 35.23
C GLU A 294 7.80 32.02 35.06
N LEU A 295 9.05 31.93 34.61
CA LEU A 295 9.78 30.66 34.56
C LEU A 295 9.97 30.08 35.96
N SER A 296 10.42 30.87 36.94
CA SER A 296 10.55 30.40 38.33
C SER A 296 9.21 29.94 38.92
N ARG A 297 8.12 30.65 38.62
CA ARG A 297 6.76 30.24 39.03
C ARG A 297 6.36 28.91 38.41
N LEU A 298 6.63 28.71 37.11
CA LEU A 298 6.32 27.45 36.41
C LEU A 298 7.16 26.29 36.92
N GLU A 299 8.44 26.51 37.22
CA GLU A 299 9.33 25.51 37.81
C GLU A 299 8.85 25.08 39.20
N ALA A 300 8.48 26.04 40.05
CA ALA A 300 7.92 25.73 41.37
C ALA A 300 6.61 24.93 41.27
N LEU A 301 5.73 25.30 40.34
CA LEU A 301 4.50 24.55 40.08
C LEU A 301 4.79 23.13 39.61
N ASN A 302 5.73 22.96 38.67
CA ASN A 302 6.11 21.65 38.18
C ASN A 302 6.72 20.78 39.29
N GLN A 303 7.61 21.34 40.11
CA GLN A 303 8.17 20.64 41.28
C GLN A 303 7.07 20.23 42.28
N SER A 304 6.10 21.10 42.55
CA SER A 304 4.97 20.76 43.43
C SER A 304 4.12 19.62 42.86
N GLN A 305 3.87 19.60 41.55
CA GLN A 305 3.13 18.51 40.89
C GLN A 305 3.89 17.19 40.96
N LEU A 306 5.21 17.21 40.75
CA LEU A 306 6.05 16.03 40.89
C LEU A 306 6.08 15.51 42.34
N SER A 307 6.10 16.39 43.35
CA SER A 307 6.00 16.01 44.76
C SER A 307 4.68 15.31 45.06
N VAL A 308 3.55 15.91 44.64
CA VAL A 308 2.22 15.31 44.81
C VAL A 308 2.12 13.96 44.10
N MET A 309 2.68 13.84 42.89
CA MET A 309 2.73 12.57 42.17
C MET A 309 3.54 11.51 42.91
N SER A 310 4.68 11.89 43.49
CA SER A 310 5.51 10.99 44.31
C SER A 310 4.75 10.53 45.55
N GLU A 311 4.07 11.43 46.25
CA GLU A 311 3.26 11.10 47.43
C GLU A 311 2.12 10.12 47.07
N ILE A 312 1.40 10.37 45.97
CA ILE A 312 0.36 9.44 45.48
C ILE A 312 0.97 8.07 45.14
N MET A 313 2.13 8.06 44.48
CA MET A 313 2.81 6.81 44.13
C MET A 313 3.24 6.04 45.37
N ASP A 314 3.83 6.71 46.35
CA ASP A 314 4.24 6.12 47.62
C ASP A 314 3.03 5.59 48.41
N GLU A 315 1.90 6.32 48.43
CA GLU A 315 0.65 5.83 49.02
C GLU A 315 0.15 4.56 48.32
N LEU A 316 0.13 4.51 46.98
CA LEU A 316 -0.29 3.34 46.21
C LEU A 316 0.65 2.14 46.40
N ILE A 317 1.95 2.39 46.54
CA ILE A 317 2.95 1.35 46.84
C ILE A 317 2.75 0.84 48.28
N ASN A 318 2.61 1.74 49.26
CA ASN A 318 2.45 1.40 50.67
C ASN A 318 1.14 0.64 50.95
N ARG A 319 0.05 0.99 50.26
CA ARG A 319 -1.21 0.25 50.35
C ARG A 319 -1.12 -1.15 49.72
N GLY A 320 -0.16 -1.36 48.82
CA GLY A 320 -0.05 -2.60 48.06
C GLY A 320 -1.12 -2.75 46.99
N ASP A 321 -2.01 -1.76 46.81
CA ASP A 321 -3.12 -1.78 45.85
C ASP A 321 -2.62 -2.03 44.43
N MET A 322 -1.50 -1.40 44.05
CA MET A 322 -0.91 -1.60 42.74
C MET A 322 -0.45 -3.04 42.54
N LYS A 323 0.21 -3.63 43.53
CA LYS A 323 0.65 -5.03 43.49
C LYS A 323 -0.56 -5.97 43.37
N GLN A 324 -1.61 -5.74 44.17
CA GLN A 324 -2.80 -6.56 44.15
C GLN A 324 -3.56 -6.47 42.82
N ILE A 325 -3.69 -5.29 42.23
CA ILE A 325 -4.31 -5.10 40.91
C ILE A 325 -3.52 -5.85 39.82
N TRP A 326 -2.19 -5.80 39.86
CA TRP A 326 -1.36 -6.54 38.92
C TRP A 326 -1.45 -8.04 39.12
N GLU A 327 -1.45 -8.52 40.36
CA GLU A 327 -1.64 -9.94 40.68
C GLU A 327 -3.01 -10.45 40.19
N ASP A 328 -4.10 -9.74 40.47
CA ASP A 328 -5.45 -10.07 39.99
C ASP A 328 -5.53 -10.08 38.45
N LYS A 329 -4.87 -9.11 37.79
CA LYS A 329 -4.82 -9.08 36.33
C LYS A 329 -3.99 -10.24 35.75
N MET A 330 -2.87 -10.57 36.39
CA MET A 330 -2.03 -11.71 36.00
C MET A 330 -2.77 -13.04 36.19
N GLU A 331 -3.50 -13.20 37.30
CA GLU A 331 -4.32 -14.39 37.56
C GLU A 331 -5.45 -14.53 36.54
N LYS A 332 -6.15 -13.44 36.21
CA LYS A 332 -7.17 -13.43 35.15
C LYS A 332 -6.62 -13.84 33.80
N GLU A 333 -5.43 -13.36 33.44
CA GLU A 333 -4.79 -13.70 32.17
C GLU A 333 -4.30 -15.15 32.15
N GLN A 334 -3.72 -15.65 33.24
CA GLN A 334 -3.35 -17.06 33.39
C GLN A 334 -4.57 -17.99 33.28
N ASN A 335 -5.70 -17.61 33.90
CA ASN A 335 -6.95 -18.37 33.77
C ASN A 335 -7.47 -18.38 32.32
N ARG A 336 -7.30 -17.26 31.60
CA ARG A 336 -7.66 -17.16 30.18
C ARG A 336 -6.77 -18.05 29.32
N GLU A 337 -5.46 -18.04 29.57
CA GLU A 337 -4.49 -18.92 28.91
C GLU A 337 -4.84 -20.40 29.13
N PHE A 338 -5.09 -20.80 30.38
CA PHE A 338 -5.49 -22.17 30.70
C PHE A 338 -6.79 -22.59 30.01
N ALA A 339 -7.78 -21.69 29.94
CA ALA A 339 -9.04 -21.98 29.24
C ALA A 339 -8.84 -22.17 27.73
N VAL A 340 -7.99 -21.34 27.10
CA VAL A 340 -7.64 -21.47 25.68
C VAL A 340 -6.86 -22.75 25.42
N GLU A 341 -5.87 -23.08 26.26
CA GLU A 341 -5.09 -24.31 26.15
C GLU A 341 -5.98 -25.55 26.28
N LYS A 342 -6.92 -25.56 27.23
CA LYS A 342 -7.90 -26.64 27.36
C LYS A 342 -8.77 -26.78 26.11
N HIS A 343 -9.19 -25.66 25.50
CA HIS A 343 -9.97 -25.69 24.27
C HIS A 343 -9.13 -26.19 23.09
N LEU A 344 -7.86 -25.78 22.99
CA LEU A 344 -6.93 -26.24 21.96
C LEU A 344 -6.71 -27.76 22.07
N GLN A 345 -6.47 -28.28 23.28
CA GLN A 345 -6.35 -29.71 23.52
C GLN A 345 -7.61 -30.49 23.12
N HIS A 346 -8.79 -29.92 23.40
CA HIS A 346 -10.06 -30.51 22.99
C HIS A 346 -10.20 -30.58 21.46
N VAL A 347 -9.92 -29.48 20.75
CA VAL A 347 -9.97 -29.43 19.28
C VAL A 347 -8.95 -30.38 18.65
N LEU A 348 -7.74 -30.49 19.21
CA LEU A 348 -6.73 -31.45 18.75
C LEU A 348 -7.21 -32.90 18.92
N GLN A 349 -7.88 -33.21 20.02
CA GLN A 349 -8.46 -34.54 20.23
C GLN A 349 -9.59 -34.84 19.24
N GLU A 350 -10.47 -33.88 18.98
CA GLU A 350 -11.53 -34.01 17.97
C GLU A 350 -10.95 -34.23 16.57
N LEU A 351 -9.94 -33.46 16.19
CA LEU A 351 -9.23 -33.62 14.92
C LEU A 351 -8.57 -35.00 14.81
N ALA A 352 -7.95 -35.49 15.88
CA ALA A 352 -7.38 -36.83 15.89
C ALA A 352 -8.45 -37.91 15.68
N ASN A 353 -9.60 -37.79 16.35
CA ASN A 353 -10.72 -38.71 16.18
C ASN A 353 -11.24 -38.68 14.74
N GLU A 354 -11.50 -37.50 14.17
CA GLU A 354 -11.97 -37.33 12.80
C GLU A 354 -10.98 -37.91 11.77
N LYS A 355 -9.67 -37.75 12.01
CA LYS A 355 -8.63 -38.38 11.18
C LYS A 355 -8.74 -39.90 11.21
N THR A 356 -8.90 -40.50 12.39
CA THR A 356 -9.07 -41.95 12.50
C THR A 356 -10.35 -42.44 11.84
N ASP A 357 -11.43 -41.65 11.91
CA ASP A 357 -12.69 -42.01 11.27
C ASP A 357 -12.59 -41.93 9.74
N ARG A 358 -11.92 -40.90 9.20
CA ARG A 358 -11.59 -40.85 7.76
C ARG A 358 -10.72 -42.01 7.32
N GLU A 359 -9.73 -42.41 8.12
CA GLU A 359 -8.88 -43.56 7.80
C GLU A 359 -9.69 -44.87 7.75
N LYS A 360 -10.68 -45.05 8.64
CA LYS A 360 -11.61 -46.18 8.60
C LYS A 360 -12.49 -46.14 7.35
N GLU A 361 -13.07 -44.98 7.02
CA GLU A 361 -13.88 -44.80 5.81
C GLU A 361 -13.08 -45.12 4.53
N LEU A 362 -11.85 -44.61 4.44
CA LEU A 362 -10.95 -44.92 3.32
C LEU A 362 -10.63 -46.41 3.25
N ALA A 363 -10.42 -47.08 4.38
CA ALA A 363 -10.18 -48.52 4.41
C ALA A 363 -11.39 -49.32 3.90
N VAL A 364 -12.62 -48.87 4.18
CA VAL A 364 -13.86 -49.47 3.63
C VAL A 364 -13.94 -49.25 2.12
N LEU A 365 -13.75 -48.01 1.66
CA LEU A 365 -13.79 -47.66 0.23
C LEU A 365 -12.72 -48.41 -0.57
N LEU A 366 -11.52 -48.60 -0.02
CA LEU A 366 -10.48 -49.38 -0.66
C LEU A 366 -10.88 -50.86 -0.82
N LYS A 367 -11.53 -51.46 0.18
CA LYS A 367 -12.06 -52.83 0.06
C LYS A 367 -13.11 -52.92 -1.04
N GLU A 368 -14.07 -51.99 -1.08
CA GLU A 368 -15.09 -51.93 -2.12
C GLU A 368 -14.47 -51.75 -3.52
N ARG A 369 -13.47 -50.87 -3.66
CA ARG A 369 -12.71 -50.70 -4.90
C ARG A 369 -12.07 -52.02 -5.35
N THR A 370 -11.37 -52.71 -4.46
CA THR A 370 -10.71 -53.99 -4.82
C THR A 370 -11.71 -55.07 -5.21
N ALA A 371 -12.88 -55.11 -4.57
CA ALA A 371 -13.96 -56.02 -4.94
C ALA A 371 -14.53 -55.70 -6.32
N LEU A 372 -14.74 -54.42 -6.64
CA LEU A 372 -15.19 -53.98 -7.97
C LEU A 372 -14.14 -54.25 -9.05
N GLU A 373 -12.84 -54.06 -8.76
CA GLU A 373 -11.75 -54.40 -9.68
C GLU A 373 -11.73 -55.91 -9.99
N HIS A 374 -11.96 -56.75 -8.98
CA HIS A 374 -12.10 -58.19 -9.18
C HIS A 374 -13.29 -58.53 -10.09
N GLN A 375 -14.47 -57.98 -9.80
CA GLN A 375 -15.68 -58.17 -10.63
C GLN A 375 -15.46 -57.69 -12.07
N ASN A 376 -14.78 -56.55 -12.26
CA ASN A 376 -14.47 -56.04 -13.58
C ASN A 376 -13.50 -56.97 -14.34
N GLN A 377 -12.51 -57.54 -13.65
CA GLN A 377 -11.61 -58.53 -14.25
C GLN A 377 -12.37 -59.79 -14.70
N GLU A 378 -13.33 -60.27 -13.91
CA GLU A 378 -14.20 -61.38 -14.31
C GLU A 378 -15.04 -61.03 -15.55
N LEU A 379 -15.62 -59.83 -15.61
CA LEU A 379 -16.36 -59.36 -16.78
C LEU A 379 -15.48 -59.26 -18.03
N VAL A 380 -14.23 -58.79 -17.89
CA VAL A 380 -13.26 -58.75 -19.00
C VAL A 380 -12.94 -60.17 -19.49
N ASN A 381 -12.74 -61.13 -18.58
CA ASN A 381 -12.47 -62.53 -18.94
C ASN A 381 -13.68 -63.17 -19.66
N LEU A 382 -14.90 -62.96 -19.15
CA LEU A 382 -16.12 -63.44 -19.80
C LEU A 382 -16.32 -62.81 -21.17
N ARG A 383 -15.99 -61.53 -21.33
CA ARG A 383 -16.05 -60.85 -22.63
C ARG A 383 -15.08 -61.48 -23.63
N SER A 384 -13.82 -61.76 -23.22
CA SER A 384 -12.88 -62.45 -24.11
C SER A 384 -13.33 -63.87 -24.45
N GLU A 385 -13.95 -64.61 -23.52
CA GLU A 385 -14.48 -65.94 -23.80
C GLU A 385 -15.64 -65.91 -24.80
N ILE A 386 -16.52 -64.90 -24.70
CA ILE A 386 -17.59 -64.66 -25.66
C ILE A 386 -17.00 -64.31 -27.04
N ASP A 387 -15.99 -63.44 -27.10
CA ASP A 387 -15.31 -63.09 -28.35
C ASP A 387 -14.66 -64.35 -28.98
N ASP A 388 -13.99 -65.20 -28.19
CA ASP A 388 -13.45 -66.49 -28.66
C ASP A 388 -14.55 -67.45 -29.16
N MET A 389 -15.71 -67.48 -28.48
CA MET A 389 -16.87 -68.25 -28.94
C MET A 389 -17.42 -67.73 -30.27
N TYR A 390 -17.49 -66.41 -30.45
CA TYR A 390 -17.92 -65.80 -31.70
C TYR A 390 -16.96 -66.14 -32.85
N ASP A 391 -15.65 -66.09 -32.61
CA ASP A 391 -14.64 -66.47 -33.60
C ASP A 391 -14.73 -67.97 -33.97
N ARG A 392 -14.92 -68.84 -32.97
CA ARG A 392 -15.18 -70.28 -33.22
C ARG A 392 -16.43 -70.51 -34.06
N LEU A 393 -17.54 -69.86 -33.70
CA LEU A 393 -18.78 -69.96 -34.46
C LEU A 393 -18.63 -69.43 -35.89
N ALA A 394 -17.85 -68.36 -36.08
CA ALA A 394 -17.54 -67.83 -37.41
C ALA A 394 -16.74 -68.82 -38.25
N MET A 395 -15.76 -69.53 -37.65
CA MET A 395 -15.01 -70.59 -38.30
C MET A 395 -15.89 -71.80 -38.66
N GLU A 396 -16.69 -72.30 -37.71
CA GLU A 396 -17.62 -73.41 -37.95
C GLU A 396 -18.61 -73.06 -39.07
N ARG A 397 -19.15 -71.83 -39.08
CA ARG A 397 -20.01 -71.38 -40.17
C ARG A 397 -19.29 -71.41 -41.52
N LEU A 398 -18.01 -71.05 -41.56
CA LEU A 398 -17.22 -71.07 -42.80
C LEU A 398 -16.94 -72.51 -43.28
N GLU A 399 -16.73 -73.44 -42.34
CA GLU A 399 -16.60 -74.88 -42.61
C GLU A 399 -17.91 -75.48 -43.13
N VAL A 400 -19.04 -75.20 -42.46
CA VAL A 400 -20.37 -75.63 -42.92
C VAL A 400 -20.68 -75.11 -44.33
N MET A 401 -20.39 -73.84 -44.62
CA MET A 401 -20.56 -73.29 -45.98
C MET A 401 -19.67 -74.01 -47.01
N ALA A 402 -18.48 -74.47 -46.61
CA ALA A 402 -17.61 -75.25 -47.48
C ALA A 402 -18.17 -76.67 -47.69
N GLU A 403 -18.64 -77.34 -46.63
CA GLU A 403 -19.28 -78.65 -46.69
C GLU A 403 -20.56 -78.62 -47.54
N GLU A 404 -21.43 -77.62 -47.36
CA GLU A 404 -22.62 -77.40 -48.20
C GLU A 404 -22.25 -77.35 -49.68
N LYS A 405 -21.21 -76.60 -50.04
CA LYS A 405 -20.71 -76.53 -51.42
C LYS A 405 -20.19 -77.89 -51.93
N THR A 406 -19.56 -78.70 -51.07
CA THR A 406 -19.13 -80.06 -51.44
C THR A 406 -20.31 -81.02 -51.61
N LEU A 407 -21.33 -80.90 -50.76
CA LEU A 407 -22.56 -81.68 -50.82
C LEU A 407 -23.37 -81.31 -52.07
N GLU A 408 -23.47 -80.03 -52.42
CA GLU A 408 -24.08 -79.58 -53.68
C GLU A 408 -23.40 -80.23 -54.89
N LYS A 409 -22.06 -80.27 -54.89
CA LYS A 409 -21.29 -80.94 -55.95
C LYS A 409 -21.56 -82.45 -56.01
N LEU A 410 -21.56 -83.14 -54.87
CA LEU A 410 -21.88 -84.56 -54.80
C LEU A 410 -23.31 -84.87 -55.21
N SER A 411 -24.27 -84.05 -54.78
CA SER A 411 -25.68 -84.14 -55.17
C SER A 411 -25.82 -84.03 -56.68
N PHE A 412 -25.17 -83.02 -57.28
CA PHE A 412 -25.11 -82.86 -58.74
C PHE A 412 -24.52 -84.10 -59.45
N ASP A 413 -23.41 -84.64 -58.95
CA ASP A 413 -22.78 -85.84 -59.50
C ASP A 413 -23.67 -87.09 -59.37
N VAL A 414 -24.36 -87.27 -58.24
CA VAL A 414 -25.31 -88.37 -58.01
C VAL A 414 -26.52 -88.24 -58.94
N SER A 415 -27.12 -87.06 -59.06
CA SER A 415 -28.22 -86.82 -60.01
C SER A 415 -27.81 -87.14 -61.44
N ARG A 416 -26.59 -86.75 -61.85
CA ARG A 416 -26.03 -87.07 -63.17
C ARG A 416 -25.87 -88.58 -63.37
N LYS A 417 -25.33 -89.31 -62.38
CA LYS A 417 -25.21 -90.77 -62.45
C LYS A 417 -26.57 -91.46 -62.47
N HIS A 418 -27.51 -90.99 -61.66
CA HIS A 418 -28.88 -91.52 -61.62
C HIS A 418 -29.59 -91.32 -62.96
N GLN A 419 -29.39 -90.16 -63.61
CA GLN A 419 -29.87 -89.92 -64.97
C GLN A 419 -29.25 -90.91 -65.96
N ALA A 420 -27.93 -91.11 -65.94
CA ALA A 420 -27.25 -92.08 -66.82
C ALA A 420 -27.72 -93.54 -66.59
N ILE A 421 -28.00 -93.92 -65.34
CA ILE A 421 -28.57 -95.24 -65.02
C ILE A 421 -30.02 -95.34 -65.53
N SER A 422 -30.82 -94.29 -65.38
CA SER A 422 -32.18 -94.26 -65.92
C SER A 422 -32.17 -94.40 -67.45
N GLU A 423 -31.24 -93.73 -68.12
CA GLU A 423 -31.00 -93.87 -69.56
C GLU A 423 -30.61 -95.31 -69.91
N SER A 424 -29.61 -95.90 -69.25
CA SER A 424 -29.21 -97.29 -69.52
C SER A 424 -30.30 -98.32 -69.20
N LYS A 425 -31.09 -98.10 -68.14
CA LYS A 425 -32.28 -98.89 -67.84
C LYS A 425 -33.30 -98.81 -68.97
N SER A 426 -33.54 -97.63 -69.52
CA SER A 426 -34.46 -97.47 -70.67
C SER A 426 -33.96 -98.21 -71.92
N TYR A 427 -32.65 -98.21 -72.18
CA TYR A 427 -32.04 -99.01 -73.26
C TYR A 427 -32.22 -100.51 -73.02
N LEU A 428 -31.97 -101.00 -71.80
CA LEU A 428 -32.15 -102.41 -71.46
C LEU A 428 -33.62 -102.84 -71.47
N GLU A 429 -34.56 -101.97 -71.10
CA GLU A 429 -35.99 -102.23 -71.23
C GLU A 429 -36.39 -102.35 -72.70
N ALA A 430 -35.88 -101.48 -73.58
CA ALA A 430 -36.08 -101.59 -75.02
C ALA A 430 -35.45 -102.87 -75.60
N GLU A 431 -34.26 -103.26 -75.15
CA GLU A 431 -33.62 -104.52 -75.56
C GLU A 431 -34.40 -105.74 -75.06
N LYS A 432 -34.88 -105.72 -73.81
CA LYS A 432 -35.76 -106.76 -73.26
C LYS A 432 -37.04 -106.87 -74.10
N GLU A 433 -37.64 -105.75 -74.48
CA GLU A 433 -38.84 -105.73 -75.33
C GLU A 433 -38.53 -106.32 -76.71
N ALA A 434 -37.41 -105.94 -77.33
CA ALA A 434 -36.95 -106.51 -78.59
C ALA A 434 -36.70 -108.03 -78.49
N LEU A 435 -36.11 -108.50 -77.38
CA LEU A 435 -35.91 -109.92 -77.12
C LEU A 435 -37.23 -110.65 -76.92
N THR A 436 -38.22 -110.05 -76.25
CA THR A 436 -39.56 -110.66 -76.15
C THR A 436 -40.24 -110.76 -77.50
N MET A 437 -40.09 -109.75 -78.36
CA MET A 437 -40.56 -109.79 -79.75
C MET A 437 -39.85 -110.90 -80.54
N LEU A 438 -38.52 -111.00 -80.45
CA LEU A 438 -37.74 -112.06 -81.08
C LEU A 438 -38.14 -113.46 -80.60
N ARG A 439 -38.31 -113.62 -79.28
CA ARG A 439 -38.77 -114.89 -78.69
C ARG A 439 -40.13 -115.28 -79.25
N SER A 440 -41.10 -114.35 -79.30
CA SER A 440 -42.42 -114.62 -79.88
C SER A 440 -42.33 -115.04 -81.35
N TRP A 441 -41.44 -114.41 -82.13
CA TRP A 441 -41.18 -114.76 -83.52
C TRP A 441 -40.55 -116.15 -83.68
N VAL A 442 -39.57 -116.50 -82.84
CA VAL A 442 -38.95 -117.84 -82.83
C VAL A 442 -39.96 -118.91 -82.40
N GLU A 443 -40.78 -118.65 -81.39
CA GLU A 443 -41.86 -119.54 -80.97
C GLU A 443 -42.86 -119.77 -82.13
N GLU A 444 -43.21 -118.73 -82.89
CA GLU A 444 -44.01 -118.87 -84.12
C GLU A 444 -43.30 -119.65 -85.24
N GLU A 445 -42.01 -119.42 -85.48
CA GLU A 445 -41.24 -120.16 -86.50
C GLU A 445 -41.08 -121.63 -86.10
N ALA A 446 -40.85 -121.92 -84.82
CA ALA A 446 -40.83 -123.27 -84.28
C ALA A 446 -42.19 -123.97 -84.48
N ALA A 447 -43.31 -123.26 -84.28
CA ALA A 447 -44.64 -123.78 -84.59
C ALA A 447 -44.79 -124.09 -86.10
N ARG A 448 -44.34 -123.19 -87.00
CA ARG A 448 -44.33 -123.43 -88.46
C ARG A 448 -43.46 -124.62 -88.86
N VAL A 449 -42.28 -124.78 -88.25
CA VAL A 449 -41.39 -125.91 -88.49
C VAL A 449 -42.00 -127.20 -87.94
N HIS A 450 -42.67 -127.16 -86.79
CA HIS A 450 -43.40 -128.31 -86.24
C HIS A 450 -44.54 -128.73 -87.16
N GLU A 451 -45.31 -127.79 -87.73
CA GLU A 451 -46.30 -128.08 -88.76
C GLU A 451 -45.67 -128.71 -90.01
N ARG A 452 -44.52 -128.19 -90.48
CA ARG A 452 -43.77 -128.82 -91.59
C ARG A 452 -43.26 -130.22 -91.25
N ALA A 453 -42.81 -130.44 -90.02
CA ALA A 453 -42.35 -131.74 -89.54
C ALA A 453 -43.52 -132.74 -89.47
N GLU A 454 -44.71 -132.32 -89.00
CA GLU A 454 -45.91 -133.14 -89.06
C GLU A 454 -46.31 -133.48 -90.51
N VAL A 455 -46.19 -132.54 -91.44
CA VAL A 455 -46.43 -132.79 -92.88
C VAL A 455 -45.45 -133.83 -93.41
N LEU A 456 -44.17 -133.78 -93.02
CA LEU A 456 -43.16 -134.77 -93.37
C LEU A 456 -43.41 -136.13 -92.69
N GLU A 457 -43.83 -136.15 -91.42
CA GLU A 457 -44.18 -137.39 -90.72
C GLU A 457 -45.41 -138.07 -91.37
N LYS A 458 -46.42 -137.29 -91.78
CA LYS A 458 -47.56 -137.76 -92.58
C LYS A 458 -47.12 -138.28 -93.96
N ALA A 459 -46.03 -137.76 -94.53
CA ALA A 459 -45.43 -138.29 -95.77
C ALA A 459 -44.64 -139.59 -95.53
N VAL A 460 -43.92 -139.72 -94.41
CA VAL A 460 -43.18 -140.94 -94.02
C VAL A 460 -44.13 -142.09 -93.68
N ARG A 461 -45.25 -141.82 -92.99
CA ARG A 461 -46.29 -142.83 -92.72
C ARG A 461 -46.99 -143.35 -94.00
N ARG A 462 -46.82 -142.71 -95.17
CA ARG A 462 -47.33 -143.18 -96.48
C ARG A 462 -46.39 -144.13 -97.22
N TRP A 463 -45.16 -144.37 -96.73
CA TRP A 463 -44.16 -145.24 -97.36
C TRP A 463 -43.78 -146.37 -96.38
N ARG A 464 -44.67 -147.35 -96.16
CA ARG A 464 -44.63 -148.72 -96.76
C ARG A 464 -44.19 -149.77 -95.72
N VAL A 465 -45.11 -150.53 -95.09
CA VAL A 465 -45.73 -151.85 -95.41
C VAL A 465 -44.81 -153.07 -95.12
N PRO A 466 -45.29 -154.10 -94.34
CA PRO A 466 -44.50 -155.23 -93.83
C PRO A 466 -44.38 -156.39 -94.82
N ALA A 467 -43.32 -157.19 -94.69
CA ALA A 467 -43.17 -158.49 -95.37
C ALA A 467 -42.29 -159.45 -94.55
N ASP A 468 -42.80 -160.67 -94.40
CA ASP A 468 -42.02 -161.91 -94.38
C ASP A 468 -41.17 -162.06 -95.65
#